data_AF-F3FRB2-F1
#
_entry.id   AF-F3FRB2-F1
#
_cell.length_a   1.000
_cell.length_b   1.000
_cell.length_c   1.000
_cell.angle_alpha   90.00
_cell.angle_beta   90.00
_cell.angle_gamma   90.00
#
_symmetry.space_group_name_H-M   'P 1'
#
loop_
_entity.id
_entity.type
_entity.pdbx_description
1 polymer ?
#
loop_
_entity_poly.entity_id
_entity_poly.type
_entity_poly.pdbx_seq_one_letter_code
_entity_poly.pdbx_strand_id
1 'polypeptide(L)'
;MNLGVGFTIPADMVHADMYSPAMAFMRDLQRIKGAAPTSISQSRSVFQIEGFPGSAGAWKHLEKACRFHRKKNLTLREKHLEGYYEATSFPRLDFKDTVINFVRAFVGARARQGLEGLIEWKEELQKKFDGEMKRYSSYHNNDVAKERFKEYLDVISTYFAAHHEYEQTITYARFNSPIVVGTIATSANFELTKMFYGSAFEMYGDHFDLLAALNNISHDRPYDQLLNISLAKYRQTDKSKRPDCLKGTGGLDFFYEEYDSSLRNASHHRWIRISDDRRTIEYRNGGSGEKRVLSYAEYTFRCNKLFIQLLVLFAFEIEFFGLLG
;
A
#
# COMPACT_ATOMS: atom_id res chain seq x y z
N MET A 1 1.90 30.95 5.99
CA MET A 1 1.40 29.98 6.99
C MET A 1 1.27 28.63 6.31
N ASN A 2 2.28 27.76 6.49
CA ASN A 2 2.43 26.50 5.76
C ASN A 2 2.05 25.36 6.73
N LEU A 3 0.81 24.86 6.66
CA LEU A 3 0.23 24.02 7.74
C LEU A 3 -0.23 22.62 7.30
N GLY A 4 0.03 22.21 6.07
CA GLY A 4 -0.35 20.87 5.60
C GLY A 4 0.83 19.92 5.59
N VAL A 5 0.93 19.04 6.59
CA VAL A 5 1.77 17.85 6.47
C VAL A 5 1.21 17.01 5.32
N GLY A 6 2.08 16.65 4.38
CA GLY A 6 1.75 15.78 3.25
C GLY A 6 1.26 16.43 1.96
N PHE A 7 1.72 17.66 1.70
CA PHE A 7 1.64 18.30 0.40
C PHE A 7 3.02 18.76 -0.04
N THR A 8 3.30 18.63 -1.34
CA THR A 8 4.57 19.09 -1.92
C THR A 8 4.48 20.54 -2.37
N ILE A 9 5.62 21.24 -2.42
CA ILE A 9 5.69 22.66 -2.79
C ILE A 9 6.43 22.79 -4.13
N PRO A 10 5.82 23.36 -5.18
CA PRO A 10 6.54 23.71 -6.42
C PRO A 10 7.76 24.60 -6.14
N ALA A 11 8.87 24.38 -6.85
CA ALA A 11 10.12 25.08 -6.57
C ALA A 11 10.02 26.61 -6.70
N ASP A 12 9.21 27.10 -7.64
CA ASP A 12 8.91 28.52 -7.88
C ASP A 12 8.01 29.13 -6.79
N MET A 13 7.32 28.30 -6.01
CA MET A 13 6.36 28.73 -4.97
C MET A 13 6.93 28.70 -3.56
N VAL A 14 8.18 28.29 -3.35
CA VAL A 14 8.81 28.18 -2.01
C VAL A 14 8.84 29.51 -1.28
N HIS A 15 9.09 30.60 -2.02
CA HIS A 15 9.20 31.96 -1.47
C HIS A 15 7.95 32.81 -1.76
N ALA A 16 6.89 32.20 -2.32
CA ALA A 16 5.68 32.91 -2.64
C ALA A 16 4.87 33.19 -1.37
N ASP A 17 4.69 34.47 -1.05
CA ASP A 17 3.79 34.89 0.01
C ASP A 17 2.37 34.40 -0.29
N MET A 18 1.67 33.91 0.73
CA MET A 18 0.30 33.40 0.66
C MET A 18 0.10 32.08 -0.12
N TYR A 19 1.17 31.41 -0.58
CA TYR A 19 1.02 30.07 -1.16
C TYR A 19 0.59 29.05 -0.09
N SER A 20 -0.43 28.26 -0.42
CA SER A 20 -0.91 27.14 0.41
C SER A 20 -0.93 25.86 -0.43
N PRO A 21 -0.02 24.90 -0.16
CA PRO A 21 0.05 23.64 -0.89
C PRO A 21 -1.25 22.84 -0.85
N ALA A 22 -1.93 22.83 0.30
CA ALA A 22 -3.21 22.16 0.48
C ALA A 22 -4.32 22.78 -0.41
N MET A 23 -4.37 24.12 -0.49
CA MET A 23 -5.34 24.81 -1.35
C MET A 23 -5.03 24.65 -2.84
N ALA A 24 -3.74 24.55 -3.21
CA ALA A 24 -3.34 24.21 -4.57
C ALA A 24 -3.81 22.80 -4.95
N PHE A 25 -3.49 21.80 -4.12
CA PHE A 25 -3.95 20.43 -4.30
C PHE A 25 -5.47 20.32 -4.44
N MET A 26 -6.24 21.03 -3.60
CA MET A 26 -7.70 21.01 -3.69
C MET A 26 -8.23 21.57 -5.00
N ARG A 27 -7.60 22.63 -5.54
CA ARG A 27 -7.97 23.18 -6.85
C ARG A 27 -7.67 22.19 -7.97
N ASP A 28 -6.55 21.48 -7.89
CA ASP A 28 -6.19 20.47 -8.89
C ASP A 28 -7.13 19.26 -8.81
N LEU A 29 -7.46 18.79 -7.60
CA LEU A 29 -8.41 17.71 -7.40
C LEU A 29 -9.80 18.04 -7.98
N GLN A 30 -10.26 19.28 -7.81
CA GLN A 30 -11.51 19.77 -8.39
C GLN A 30 -11.50 19.73 -9.92
N ARG A 31 -10.39 20.14 -10.52
CA ARG A 31 -10.20 20.10 -11.98
C ARG A 31 -10.21 18.66 -12.50
N ILE A 32 -9.57 17.75 -11.79
CA ILE A 32 -9.47 16.32 -12.17
C ILE A 32 -10.82 15.62 -12.01
N LYS A 33 -11.55 15.87 -10.92
CA LYS A 33 -12.82 15.19 -10.60
C LYS A 33 -14.06 15.86 -11.20
N GLY A 34 -13.90 16.99 -11.91
CA GLY A 34 -14.99 17.69 -12.60
C GLY A 34 -16.07 18.29 -11.69
N ALA A 35 -15.82 18.40 -10.38
CA ALA A 35 -16.79 18.91 -9.41
C ALA A 35 -16.13 19.82 -8.38
N ALA A 36 -16.70 21.01 -8.18
CA ALA A 36 -16.33 21.91 -7.10
C ALA A 36 -16.97 21.43 -5.78
N PRO A 37 -16.23 21.28 -4.67
CA PRO A 37 -16.83 21.20 -3.35
C PRO A 37 -17.52 22.53 -3.09
N THR A 38 -18.83 22.45 -2.91
CA THR A 38 -19.72 23.58 -2.63
C THR A 38 -19.42 24.30 -1.30
N SER A 39 -18.56 23.77 -0.43
CA SER A 39 -18.16 24.46 0.80
C SER A 39 -16.80 24.03 1.39
N ILE A 40 -16.23 24.91 2.23
CA ILE A 40 -15.05 24.64 3.07
C ILE A 40 -15.32 23.51 4.09
N SER A 41 -16.56 23.35 4.56
CA SER A 41 -16.91 22.24 5.46
C SER A 41 -16.81 20.87 4.79
N GLN A 42 -17.18 20.77 3.50
CA GLN A 42 -16.99 19.54 2.70
C GLN A 42 -15.51 19.23 2.45
N SER A 43 -14.66 20.25 2.33
CA SER A 43 -13.21 20.02 2.20
C SER A 43 -12.60 19.42 3.49
N ARG A 44 -13.04 19.89 4.68
CA ARG A 44 -12.60 19.32 5.97
C ARG A 44 -13.07 17.88 6.15
N SER A 45 -14.30 17.54 5.74
CA SER A 45 -14.78 16.16 5.80
C SER A 45 -14.02 15.25 4.83
N VAL A 46 -13.70 15.71 3.61
CA VAL A 46 -12.86 14.95 2.67
C VAL A 46 -11.45 14.70 3.25
N PHE A 47 -10.84 15.68 3.92
CA PHE A 47 -9.54 15.49 4.60
C PHE A 47 -9.61 14.70 5.90
N GLN A 48 -10.75 14.66 6.60
CA GLN A 48 -10.97 13.78 7.76
C GLN A 48 -11.33 12.35 7.36
N ILE A 49 -11.91 12.15 6.17
CA ILE A 49 -12.32 10.84 5.64
C ILE A 49 -11.20 10.21 4.79
N GLU A 50 -10.32 11.01 4.16
CA GLU A 50 -9.19 10.52 3.34
C GLU A 50 -7.79 10.85 3.92
N GLY A 51 -7.72 11.76 4.88
CA GLY A 51 -6.55 11.93 5.73
C GLY A 51 -6.72 11.08 6.98
N PHE A 52 -5.79 10.17 7.24
CA PHE A 52 -5.61 9.57 8.56
C PHE A 52 -4.45 10.26 9.33
N PRO A 53 -4.64 11.51 9.84
CA PRO A 53 -3.68 12.14 10.75
C PRO A 53 -3.34 11.22 11.92
N GLY A 54 -2.07 11.19 12.32
CA GLY A 54 -1.63 10.35 13.43
C GLY A 54 -1.61 8.86 13.13
N SER A 55 -1.79 8.43 11.87
CA SER A 55 -1.71 7.01 11.46
C SER A 55 -0.43 6.31 11.93
N ALA A 56 0.72 6.99 11.96
CA ALA A 56 1.95 6.44 12.52
C ALA A 56 1.86 6.16 14.03
N GLY A 57 1.18 7.02 14.79
CA GLY A 57 0.91 6.80 16.21
C GLY A 57 -0.07 5.63 16.40
N ALA A 58 -1.16 5.63 15.65
CA ALA A 58 -2.15 4.55 15.66
C ALA A 58 -1.51 3.19 15.32
N TRP A 59 -0.66 3.15 14.28
CA TRP A 59 0.05 1.93 13.89
C TRP A 59 0.91 1.37 15.02
N LYS A 60 1.63 2.20 15.79
CA LYS A 60 2.45 1.71 16.91
C LYS A 60 1.64 0.91 17.94
N HIS A 61 0.39 1.29 18.17
CA HIS A 61 -0.52 0.54 19.04
C HIS A 61 -1.03 -0.73 18.36
N LEU A 62 -1.51 -0.60 17.12
CA LEU A 62 -2.06 -1.72 16.36
C LEU A 62 -1.03 -2.81 16.07
N GLU A 63 0.20 -2.44 15.73
CA GLU A 63 1.32 -3.35 15.52
C GLU A 63 1.58 -4.20 16.76
N LYS A 64 1.61 -3.57 17.94
CA LYS A 64 1.79 -4.30 19.21
C LYS A 64 0.61 -5.22 19.47
N ALA A 65 -0.62 -4.78 19.24
CA ALA A 65 -1.80 -5.64 19.34
C ALA A 65 -1.68 -6.87 18.41
N CYS A 66 -1.27 -6.67 17.15
CA CYS A 66 -1.01 -7.75 16.20
C CYS A 66 0.08 -8.71 16.67
N ARG A 67 1.21 -8.19 17.18
CA ARG A 67 2.31 -9.01 17.73
C ARG A 67 1.85 -9.85 18.93
N PHE A 68 1.05 -9.29 19.83
CA PHE A 68 0.53 -10.02 20.99
C PHE A 68 -0.55 -11.02 20.63
N HIS A 69 -1.38 -10.70 19.64
CA HIS A 69 -2.35 -11.62 19.08
C HIS A 69 -1.68 -12.89 18.54
N ARG A 70 -0.61 -12.75 17.74
CA ARG A 70 0.20 -13.88 17.25
C ARG A 70 0.80 -14.74 18.36
N LYS A 71 1.14 -14.11 19.49
CA LYS A 71 1.64 -14.79 20.70
C LYS A 71 0.53 -15.35 21.59
N LYS A 72 -0.73 -15.26 21.17
CA LYS A 72 -1.93 -15.65 21.92
C LYS A 72 -2.05 -14.96 23.29
N ASN A 73 -1.43 -13.78 23.46
CA ASN A 73 -1.53 -12.98 24.67
C ASN A 73 -2.65 -11.94 24.52
N LEU A 74 -3.89 -12.39 24.77
CA LEU A 74 -5.08 -11.57 24.53
C LEU A 74 -5.17 -10.37 25.49
N THR A 75 -4.70 -10.50 26.72
CA THR A 75 -4.69 -9.39 27.70
C THR A 75 -3.85 -8.21 27.21
N LEU A 76 -2.63 -8.47 26.72
CA LEU A 76 -1.78 -7.41 26.18
C LEU A 76 -2.27 -6.94 24.81
N ARG A 77 -2.91 -7.79 24.01
CA ARG A 77 -3.61 -7.37 22.79
C ARG A 77 -4.65 -6.30 23.11
N GLU A 78 -5.58 -6.58 24.02
CA GLU A 78 -6.64 -5.64 24.38
C GLU A 78 -6.07 -4.32 24.93
N LYS A 79 -5.06 -4.39 25.82
CA LYS A 79 -4.39 -3.17 26.33
C LYS A 79 -3.85 -2.28 25.20
N HIS A 80 -3.30 -2.87 24.14
CA HIS A 80 -2.81 -2.10 23.01
C HIS A 80 -3.91 -1.61 22.08
N LEU A 81 -5.03 -2.33 21.97
CA LEU A 81 -6.23 -1.86 21.28
C LEU A 81 -6.85 -0.65 21.99
N GLU A 82 -6.85 -0.61 23.32
CA GLU A 82 -7.29 0.58 24.06
C GLU A 82 -6.54 1.85 23.62
N GLY A 83 -5.20 1.79 23.62
CA GLY A 83 -4.39 2.92 23.17
C GLY A 83 -4.58 3.26 21.69
N TYR A 84 -4.94 2.28 20.85
CA TYR A 84 -5.32 2.53 19.45
C TYR A 84 -6.62 3.33 19.37
N TYR A 85 -7.65 2.96 20.12
CA TYR A 85 -8.93 3.66 20.12
C TYR A 85 -8.82 5.07 20.71
N GLU A 86 -8.04 5.25 21.77
CA GLU A 86 -7.72 6.56 22.33
C GLU A 86 -7.01 7.47 21.32
N ALA A 87 -6.06 6.92 20.55
CA ALA A 87 -5.29 7.68 19.57
C ALA A 87 -6.08 8.05 18.30
N THR A 88 -7.13 7.29 17.97
CA THR A 88 -7.86 7.44 16.69
C THR A 88 -9.26 8.00 16.83
N SER A 89 -9.87 7.89 18.02
CA SER A 89 -11.31 8.13 18.23
C SER A 89 -12.21 7.27 17.34
N PHE A 90 -11.71 6.16 16.81
CA PHE A 90 -12.50 5.21 16.04
C PHE A 90 -13.45 4.40 16.93
N PRO A 91 -14.56 3.88 16.38
CA PRO A 91 -15.42 2.97 17.11
C PRO A 91 -14.65 1.72 17.54
N ARG A 92 -15.03 1.17 18.70
CA ARG A 92 -14.53 -0.11 19.15
C ARG A 92 -15.10 -1.22 18.27
N LEU A 93 -14.21 -2.03 17.72
CA LEU A 93 -14.52 -3.15 16.83
C LEU A 93 -13.85 -4.41 17.38
N ASP A 94 -14.17 -5.57 16.80
CA ASP A 94 -13.36 -6.75 17.06
C ASP A 94 -11.94 -6.59 16.48
N PHE A 95 -11.02 -7.48 16.85
CA PHE A 95 -9.62 -7.36 16.44
C PHE A 95 -9.43 -7.36 14.91
N LYS A 96 -10.18 -8.20 14.18
CA LYS A 96 -10.10 -8.31 12.73
C LYS A 96 -10.57 -7.00 12.09
N ASP A 97 -11.75 -6.56 12.49
CA ASP A 97 -12.39 -5.35 11.98
C ASP A 97 -11.60 -4.09 12.36
N THR A 98 -10.89 -4.09 13.49
CA THR A 98 -9.96 -3.01 13.85
C THR A 98 -8.84 -2.87 12.82
N VAL A 99 -8.20 -4.00 12.46
CA VAL A 99 -7.10 -3.99 11.48
C VAL A 99 -7.61 -3.58 10.10
N ILE A 100 -8.77 -4.09 9.68
CA ILE A 100 -9.39 -3.70 8.41
C ILE A 100 -9.76 -2.21 8.42
N ASN A 101 -10.33 -1.70 9.51
CA ASN A 101 -10.69 -0.28 9.63
C ASN A 101 -9.47 0.63 9.55
N PHE A 102 -8.34 0.24 10.16
CA PHE A 102 -7.06 0.95 9.99
C PHE A 102 -6.65 1.03 8.51
N VAL A 103 -6.68 -0.10 7.81
CA VAL A 103 -6.32 -0.15 6.39
C VAL A 103 -7.26 0.74 5.56
N ARG A 104 -8.59 0.58 5.73
CA ARG A 104 -9.60 1.36 5.00
C ARG A 104 -9.44 2.87 5.24
N ALA A 105 -9.13 3.28 6.48
CA ALA A 105 -8.84 4.67 6.80
C ALA A 105 -7.53 5.16 6.17
N PHE A 106 -6.53 4.29 6.04
CA PHE A 106 -5.22 4.65 5.52
C PHE A 106 -5.15 4.71 3.99
N VAL A 107 -5.83 3.84 3.24
CA VAL A 107 -5.56 3.66 1.80
C VAL A 107 -6.26 4.68 0.88
N GLY A 108 -7.29 5.38 1.37
CA GLY A 108 -8.04 6.37 0.58
C GLY A 108 -9.15 5.76 -0.29
N ALA A 109 -9.92 6.61 -0.98
CA ALA A 109 -11.15 6.20 -1.67
C ALA A 109 -10.94 5.21 -2.83
N ARG A 110 -9.96 5.45 -3.71
CA ARG A 110 -9.71 4.57 -4.87
C ARG A 110 -9.29 3.17 -4.43
N ALA A 111 -8.39 3.08 -3.46
CA ALA A 111 -7.93 1.79 -2.96
C ALA A 111 -9.02 1.03 -2.20
N ARG A 112 -9.97 1.74 -1.56
CA ARG A 112 -11.19 1.11 -1.04
C ARG A 112 -12.06 0.51 -2.14
N GLN A 113 -12.24 1.20 -3.27
CA GLN A 113 -12.92 0.63 -4.44
C GLN A 113 -12.19 -0.61 -4.99
N GLY A 114 -10.86 -0.59 -5.02
CA GLY A 114 -10.06 -1.76 -5.38
C GLY A 114 -10.27 -2.95 -4.43
N LEU A 115 -10.38 -2.69 -3.12
CA LEU A 115 -10.74 -3.71 -2.13
C LEU A 115 -12.16 -4.23 -2.37
N GLU A 116 -13.15 -3.36 -2.53
CA GLU A 116 -14.56 -3.72 -2.79
C GLU A 116 -14.69 -4.59 -4.04
N GLY A 117 -14.01 -4.24 -5.14
CA GLY A 117 -13.99 -5.06 -6.36
C GLY A 117 -13.38 -6.46 -6.14
N LEU A 118 -12.38 -6.60 -5.28
CA LEU A 118 -11.85 -7.92 -4.91
C LEU A 118 -12.85 -8.73 -4.06
N ILE A 119 -13.55 -8.07 -3.14
CA ILE A 119 -14.59 -8.71 -2.32
C ILE A 119 -15.65 -9.31 -3.24
N GLU A 120 -16.18 -8.50 -4.15
CA GLU A 120 -17.20 -8.91 -5.12
C GLU A 120 -16.71 -10.06 -6.00
N TRP A 121 -15.51 -9.93 -6.58
CA TRP A 121 -14.91 -10.98 -7.40
C TRP A 121 -14.76 -12.30 -6.65
N LYS A 122 -14.27 -12.28 -5.41
CA LYS A 122 -14.13 -13.48 -4.59
C LYS A 122 -15.49 -14.10 -4.26
N GLU A 123 -16.49 -13.29 -3.94
CA GLU A 123 -17.84 -13.79 -3.64
C GLU A 123 -18.46 -14.51 -4.85
N GLU A 124 -18.24 -14.00 -6.06
CA GLU A 124 -18.63 -14.68 -7.30
C GLU A 124 -17.90 -16.03 -7.46
N LEU A 125 -16.59 -16.06 -7.21
CA LEU A 125 -15.82 -17.30 -7.24
C LEU A 125 -16.29 -18.32 -6.20
N GLN A 126 -16.62 -17.88 -4.98
CA GLN A 126 -17.15 -18.75 -3.94
C GLN A 126 -18.49 -19.37 -4.34
N LYS A 127 -19.38 -18.59 -4.96
CA LYS A 127 -20.69 -19.06 -5.43
C LYS A 127 -20.53 -20.08 -6.56
N LYS A 128 -19.62 -19.84 -7.50
CA LYS A 128 -19.45 -20.66 -8.71
C LYS A 128 -18.57 -21.89 -8.49
N PHE A 129 -17.54 -21.79 -7.66
CA PHE A 129 -16.48 -22.78 -7.48
C PHE A 129 -16.25 -23.12 -5.99
N ASP A 130 -17.34 -23.28 -5.22
CA ASP A 130 -17.30 -23.45 -3.76
C ASP A 130 -16.32 -24.54 -3.28
N GLY A 131 -16.30 -25.69 -3.95
CA GLY A 131 -15.41 -26.80 -3.61
C GLY A 131 -13.93 -26.43 -3.74
N GLU A 132 -13.55 -25.81 -4.87
CA GLU A 132 -12.16 -25.41 -5.12
C GLU A 132 -11.74 -24.24 -4.23
N MET A 133 -12.65 -23.29 -3.99
CA MET A 133 -12.44 -22.19 -3.04
C MET A 133 -12.21 -22.71 -1.62
N LYS A 134 -12.96 -23.71 -1.15
CA LYS A 134 -12.74 -24.36 0.15
C LYS A 134 -11.39 -25.07 0.23
N ARG A 135 -10.98 -25.77 -0.84
CA ARG A 135 -9.66 -26.40 -0.93
C ARG A 135 -8.55 -25.36 -0.82
N TYR A 136 -8.68 -24.25 -1.55
CA TYR A 136 -7.70 -23.16 -1.51
C TYR A 136 -7.67 -22.46 -0.14
N SER A 137 -8.81 -22.13 0.45
CA SER A 137 -8.87 -21.52 1.78
C SER A 137 -8.24 -22.42 2.85
N SER A 138 -8.46 -23.74 2.79
CA SER A 138 -7.81 -24.68 3.71
C SER A 138 -6.29 -24.66 3.56
N TYR A 139 -5.80 -24.72 2.32
CA TYR A 139 -4.36 -24.62 2.02
C TYR A 139 -3.76 -23.30 2.52
N HIS A 140 -4.40 -22.17 2.21
CA HIS A 140 -3.90 -20.85 2.62
C HIS A 140 -3.82 -20.73 4.14
N ASN A 141 -4.91 -21.05 4.84
CA ASN A 141 -4.98 -20.87 6.30
C ASN A 141 -3.99 -21.76 7.05
N ASN A 142 -3.79 -23.00 6.57
CA ASN A 142 -2.94 -23.98 7.26
C ASN A 142 -1.45 -23.82 6.93
N ASP A 143 -1.12 -23.52 5.67
CA ASP A 143 0.25 -23.61 5.17
C ASP A 143 0.91 -22.25 4.91
N VAL A 144 0.12 -21.18 4.74
CA VAL A 144 0.61 -19.90 4.18
C VAL A 144 0.38 -18.72 5.13
N ALA A 145 -0.81 -18.63 5.74
CA ALA A 145 -1.28 -17.44 6.46
C ALA A 145 -0.31 -16.93 7.54
N LYS A 146 0.25 -17.84 8.34
CA LYS A 146 1.10 -17.47 9.50
C LYS A 146 2.38 -16.73 9.10
N GLU A 147 3.06 -17.16 8.04
CA GLU A 147 4.29 -16.48 7.60
C GLU A 147 3.94 -15.17 6.90
N ARG A 148 2.92 -15.16 6.04
CA ARG A 148 2.47 -13.93 5.39
C ARG A 148 2.07 -12.84 6.36
N PHE A 149 1.35 -13.20 7.44
CA PHE A 149 0.97 -12.21 8.44
C PHE A 149 2.21 -11.55 9.06
N LYS A 150 3.28 -12.32 9.31
CA LYS A 150 4.55 -11.77 9.79
C LYS A 150 5.18 -10.83 8.75
N GLU A 151 5.26 -11.25 7.50
CA GLU A 151 5.85 -10.47 6.40
C GLU A 151 5.10 -9.15 6.17
N TYR A 152 3.76 -9.17 6.24
CA TYR A 152 2.93 -7.96 6.24
C TYR A 152 3.26 -7.04 7.41
N LEU A 153 3.31 -7.56 8.64
CA LEU A 153 3.64 -6.74 9.79
C LEU A 153 5.04 -6.11 9.67
N ASP A 154 6.02 -6.86 9.15
CA ASP A 154 7.40 -6.39 9.01
C ASP A 154 7.51 -5.27 7.96
N VAL A 155 6.83 -5.38 6.81
CA VAL A 155 6.87 -4.31 5.80
C VAL A 155 6.09 -3.06 6.24
N ILE A 156 4.93 -3.25 6.87
CA ILE A 156 4.10 -2.14 7.35
C ILE A 156 4.84 -1.39 8.46
N SER A 157 5.50 -2.10 9.36
CA SER A 157 6.35 -1.49 10.39
C SER A 157 7.54 -0.74 9.80
N THR A 158 8.17 -1.29 8.76
CA THR A 158 9.26 -0.62 8.02
C THR A 158 8.79 0.69 7.39
N TYR A 159 7.60 0.69 6.77
CA TYR A 159 6.99 1.89 6.21
C TYR A 159 6.75 2.94 7.31
N PHE A 160 6.09 2.56 8.41
CA PHE A 160 5.74 3.52 9.47
C PHE A 160 6.95 4.02 10.27
N ALA A 161 8.06 3.29 10.31
CA ALA A 161 9.32 3.77 10.87
C ALA A 161 9.86 5.00 10.12
N ALA A 162 9.58 5.11 8.82
CA ALA A 162 9.94 6.26 7.99
C ALA A 162 8.71 7.08 7.55
N HIS A 163 7.59 7.02 8.29
CA HIS A 163 6.34 7.69 7.90
C HIS A 163 6.51 9.19 7.61
N HIS A 164 7.37 9.87 8.36
CA HIS A 164 7.66 11.29 8.17
C HIS A 164 8.29 11.62 6.80
N GLU A 165 8.94 10.64 6.17
CA GLU A 165 9.44 10.77 4.81
C GLU A 165 8.31 10.59 3.80
N TYR A 166 7.49 9.55 3.99
CA TYR A 166 6.41 9.17 3.08
C TYR A 166 5.20 10.11 3.12
N GLU A 167 4.93 10.71 4.28
CA GLU A 167 3.78 11.59 4.44
C GLU A 167 3.84 12.77 3.48
N GLN A 168 5.03 13.23 3.08
CA GLN A 168 5.25 14.31 2.10
C GLN A 168 4.43 14.14 0.81
N THR A 169 4.15 12.90 0.38
CA THR A 169 3.43 12.59 -0.87
C THR A 169 2.25 11.65 -0.71
N ILE A 170 1.90 11.22 0.52
CA ILE A 170 0.84 10.21 0.75
C ILE A 170 -0.53 10.67 0.26
N THR A 171 -0.83 11.97 0.39
CA THR A 171 -2.10 12.55 -0.07
C THR A 171 -2.28 12.33 -1.57
N TYR A 172 -1.25 12.60 -2.36
CA TYR A 172 -1.29 12.38 -3.81
C TYR A 172 -1.57 10.92 -4.14
N ALA A 173 -0.92 9.98 -3.44
CA ALA A 173 -1.11 8.54 -3.68
C ALA A 173 -2.54 8.08 -3.33
N ARG A 174 -3.08 8.52 -2.18
CA ARG A 174 -4.46 8.17 -1.74
C ARG A 174 -5.54 8.65 -2.70
N PHE A 175 -5.36 9.84 -3.25
CA PHE A 175 -6.27 10.42 -4.24
C PHE A 175 -5.97 9.98 -5.67
N ASN A 176 -4.91 9.18 -5.89
CA ASN A 176 -4.37 8.84 -7.20
C ASN A 176 -4.19 10.09 -8.09
N SER A 177 -3.72 11.16 -7.49
CA SER A 177 -3.36 12.40 -8.17
C SER A 177 -1.88 12.35 -8.51
N PRO A 178 -1.45 12.74 -9.71
CA PRO A 178 -0.04 12.89 -10.00
C PRO A 178 0.58 13.94 -9.07
N ILE A 179 1.84 13.76 -8.70
CA ILE A 179 2.62 14.83 -8.08
C ILE A 179 2.90 15.92 -9.13
N VAL A 180 2.98 17.17 -8.69
CA VAL A 180 3.29 18.28 -9.59
C VAL A 180 4.77 18.19 -9.97
N VAL A 181 5.07 18.27 -11.27
CA VAL A 181 6.45 18.23 -11.76
C VAL A 181 7.23 19.43 -11.19
N GLY A 182 8.46 19.18 -10.75
CA GLY A 182 9.30 20.23 -10.16
C GLY A 182 8.95 20.58 -8.71
N THR A 183 8.08 19.80 -8.04
CA THR A 183 7.89 19.96 -6.61
C THR A 183 9.09 19.51 -5.81
N ILE A 184 9.31 20.21 -4.70
CA ILE A 184 10.37 19.93 -3.75
C ILE A 184 9.82 19.05 -2.63
N ALA A 185 10.47 17.91 -2.46
CA ALA A 185 10.50 17.11 -1.24
C ALA A 185 11.97 16.83 -0.92
N THR A 186 12.33 16.85 0.36
CA THR A 186 13.71 16.62 0.80
C THR A 186 13.75 15.46 1.76
N SER A 187 14.76 14.60 1.62
CA SER A 187 14.96 13.52 2.58
C SER A 187 15.70 14.00 3.83
N ALA A 188 15.08 13.82 4.99
CA ALA A 188 15.77 13.99 6.27
C ALA A 188 16.70 12.79 6.54
N ASN A 189 16.22 11.57 6.26
CA ASN A 189 16.94 10.32 6.46
C ASN A 189 16.69 9.29 5.35
N PHE A 190 17.44 9.44 4.25
CA PHE A 190 17.29 8.56 3.09
C PHE A 190 17.56 7.08 3.40
N GLU A 191 18.44 6.76 4.35
CA GLU A 191 18.76 5.37 4.67
C GLU A 191 17.54 4.59 5.20
N LEU A 192 16.53 5.27 5.77
CA LEU A 192 15.28 4.64 6.18
C LEU A 192 14.36 4.28 5.01
N THR A 193 14.43 5.02 3.90
CA THR A 193 13.52 4.84 2.74
C THR A 193 14.19 4.14 1.56
N LYS A 194 15.52 4.15 1.52
CA LYS A 194 16.36 3.63 0.44
C LYS A 194 16.02 2.23 -0.06
N MET A 195 15.78 1.32 0.89
CA MET A 195 15.53 -0.10 0.59
C MET A 195 14.04 -0.44 0.50
N PHE A 196 13.16 0.48 0.92
CA PHE A 196 11.76 0.17 1.13
C PHE A 196 11.06 -0.31 -0.14
N TYR A 197 11.22 0.41 -1.27
CA TYR A 197 10.57 0.03 -2.52
C TYR A 197 10.97 -1.39 -2.94
N GLY A 198 12.26 -1.71 -2.92
CA GLY A 198 12.77 -3.04 -3.24
C GLY A 198 12.21 -4.12 -2.31
N SER A 199 12.27 -3.90 -0.99
CA SER A 199 11.76 -4.87 -0.02
C SER A 199 10.25 -5.07 -0.10
N ALA A 200 9.48 -3.99 -0.29
CA ALA A 200 8.03 -4.06 -0.47
C ALA A 200 7.67 -4.79 -1.76
N PHE A 201 8.38 -4.52 -2.86
CA PHE A 201 8.18 -5.21 -4.13
C PHE A 201 8.44 -6.71 -4.00
N GLU A 202 9.51 -7.11 -3.32
CA GLU A 202 9.86 -8.52 -3.12
C GLU A 202 8.75 -9.27 -2.39
N MET A 203 8.34 -8.76 -1.24
CA MET A 203 7.28 -9.37 -0.44
C MET A 203 5.95 -9.37 -1.19
N TYR A 204 5.57 -8.24 -1.79
CA TYR A 204 4.34 -8.15 -2.56
C TYR A 204 4.33 -9.15 -3.73
N GLY A 205 5.49 -9.28 -4.40
CA GLY A 205 5.80 -10.33 -5.37
C GLY A 205 5.55 -11.75 -4.87
N ASP A 206 5.95 -12.05 -3.64
CA ASP A 206 5.76 -13.35 -3.00
C ASP A 206 4.29 -13.65 -2.67
N HIS A 207 3.45 -12.63 -2.53
CA HIS A 207 2.03 -12.81 -2.23
C HIS A 207 1.12 -12.83 -3.48
N PHE A 208 1.64 -12.52 -4.67
CA PHE A 208 0.88 -12.57 -5.93
C PHE A 208 0.36 -13.97 -6.29
N ASP A 209 0.94 -15.02 -5.72
CA ASP A 209 0.44 -16.40 -5.86
C ASP A 209 -1.00 -16.55 -5.34
N LEU A 210 -1.47 -15.69 -4.43
CA LEU A 210 -2.88 -15.68 -4.04
C LEU A 210 -3.79 -15.19 -5.16
N LEU A 211 -3.44 -14.09 -5.81
CA LEU A 211 -4.20 -13.59 -6.95
C LEU A 211 -4.11 -14.58 -8.12
N ALA A 212 -2.95 -15.22 -8.32
CA ALA A 212 -2.79 -16.28 -9.32
C ALA A 212 -3.68 -17.50 -9.05
N ALA A 213 -3.77 -17.94 -7.79
CA ALA A 213 -4.64 -19.06 -7.40
C ALA A 213 -6.12 -18.73 -7.63
N LEU A 214 -6.57 -17.54 -7.23
CA LEU A 214 -7.94 -17.08 -7.50
C LEU A 214 -8.20 -16.94 -9.00
N ASN A 215 -7.21 -16.48 -9.77
CA ASN A 215 -7.33 -16.40 -11.22
C ASN A 215 -7.36 -17.79 -11.88
N ASN A 216 -6.76 -18.82 -11.30
CA ASN A 216 -6.94 -20.19 -11.79
C ASN A 216 -8.36 -20.67 -11.56
N ILE A 217 -8.90 -20.44 -10.36
CA ILE A 217 -10.28 -20.80 -10.01
C ILE A 217 -11.27 -20.08 -10.92
N SER A 218 -11.07 -18.80 -11.22
CA SER A 218 -11.94 -18.03 -12.12
C SER A 218 -12.03 -18.61 -13.54
N HIS A 219 -11.00 -19.35 -13.96
CA HIS A 219 -10.92 -20.06 -15.23
C HIS A 219 -11.26 -21.56 -15.12
N ASP A 220 -11.94 -21.98 -14.05
CA ASP A 220 -12.34 -23.38 -13.82
C ASP A 220 -11.14 -24.36 -13.80
N ARG A 221 -10.00 -23.89 -13.28
CA ARG A 221 -8.80 -24.71 -13.05
C ARG A 221 -8.61 -24.95 -11.55
N PRO A 222 -7.94 -26.05 -11.16
CA PRO A 222 -7.46 -26.20 -9.80
C PRO A 222 -6.62 -25.00 -9.37
N TYR A 223 -6.74 -24.57 -8.10
CA TYR A 223 -6.08 -23.35 -7.61
C TYR A 223 -4.56 -23.40 -7.80
N ASP A 224 -3.98 -24.60 -7.78
CA ASP A 224 -2.55 -24.87 -7.85
C ASP A 224 -2.02 -25.14 -9.28
N GLN A 225 -2.86 -24.97 -10.32
CA GLN A 225 -2.50 -25.26 -11.72
C GLN A 225 -2.71 -24.02 -12.62
N LEU A 226 -1.62 -23.36 -12.98
CA LEU A 226 -1.62 -22.36 -14.05
C LEU A 226 -1.59 -23.07 -15.41
N LEU A 227 -1.83 -22.33 -16.50
CA LEU A 227 -1.92 -22.88 -17.86
C LEU A 227 -0.80 -23.85 -18.24
N ASN A 228 0.44 -23.54 -17.87
CA ASN A 228 1.63 -24.29 -18.30
C ASN A 228 2.53 -24.76 -17.15
N ILE A 229 2.24 -24.33 -15.90
CA ILE A 229 3.09 -24.59 -14.74
C ILE A 229 2.23 -24.72 -13.47
N SER A 230 2.73 -25.43 -12.46
CA SER A 230 2.07 -25.44 -11.14
C SER A 230 2.29 -24.13 -10.39
N LEU A 231 1.44 -23.85 -9.40
CA LEU A 231 1.58 -22.70 -8.50
C LEU A 231 2.92 -22.75 -7.73
N ALA A 232 3.38 -23.95 -7.37
CA ALA A 232 4.69 -24.15 -6.77
C ALA A 232 5.82 -23.71 -7.71
N LYS A 233 5.71 -24.00 -9.02
CA LYS A 233 6.68 -23.55 -10.01
C LYS A 233 6.58 -22.06 -10.31
N TYR A 234 5.36 -21.51 -10.31
CA TYR A 234 5.11 -20.06 -10.42
C TYR A 234 5.80 -19.27 -9.31
N ARG A 235 5.78 -19.75 -8.06
CA ARG A 235 6.52 -19.12 -6.95
C ARG A 235 8.04 -19.08 -7.14
N GLN A 236 8.59 -19.84 -8.08
CA GLN A 236 10.01 -19.83 -8.42
C GLN A 236 10.32 -18.93 -9.62
N THR A 237 9.32 -18.37 -10.30
CA THR A 237 9.54 -17.46 -11.43
C THR A 237 9.99 -16.09 -10.94
N ASP A 238 10.56 -15.32 -11.88
CA ASP A 238 10.90 -13.93 -11.67
C ASP A 238 9.68 -13.14 -11.17
N LYS A 239 9.85 -12.50 -10.01
CA LYS A 239 8.84 -11.67 -9.34
C LYS A 239 8.30 -10.58 -10.25
N SER A 240 9.16 -10.00 -11.09
CA SER A 240 8.75 -8.95 -12.03
C SER A 240 7.69 -9.38 -13.05
N LYS A 241 7.58 -10.69 -13.33
CA LYS A 241 6.64 -11.26 -14.30
C LYS A 241 5.41 -11.87 -13.63
N ARG A 242 5.35 -11.95 -12.31
CA ARG A 242 4.22 -12.55 -11.59
C ARG A 242 2.87 -11.90 -11.92
N PRO A 243 2.77 -10.56 -12.02
CA PRO A 243 1.50 -9.93 -12.40
C PRO A 243 0.98 -10.30 -13.79
N ASP A 244 1.81 -10.85 -14.68
CA ASP A 244 1.40 -11.23 -16.04
C ASP A 244 0.24 -12.25 -16.02
N CYS A 245 0.12 -13.05 -14.96
CA CYS A 245 -1.00 -13.99 -14.82
C CYS A 245 -2.35 -13.33 -14.55
N LEU A 246 -2.38 -12.03 -14.23
CA LEU A 246 -3.59 -11.26 -13.95
C LEU A 246 -4.02 -10.37 -15.12
N LYS A 247 -3.17 -10.25 -16.16
CA LYS A 247 -3.46 -9.41 -17.32
C LYS A 247 -4.72 -9.92 -18.03
N GLY A 248 -5.66 -9.02 -18.27
CA GLY A 248 -6.93 -9.33 -18.90
C GLY A 248 -8.02 -9.82 -17.93
N THR A 249 -7.70 -9.99 -16.64
CA THR A 249 -8.72 -10.21 -15.60
C THR A 249 -9.24 -8.85 -15.13
N GLY A 250 -10.44 -8.50 -15.58
CA GLY A 250 -11.07 -7.21 -15.29
C GLY A 250 -11.09 -6.87 -13.79
N GLY A 251 -10.74 -5.63 -13.45
CA GLY A 251 -10.73 -5.14 -12.07
C GLY A 251 -9.46 -5.41 -11.28
N LEU A 252 -8.49 -6.20 -11.79
CA LEU A 252 -7.24 -6.51 -11.08
C LEU A 252 -6.06 -5.59 -11.45
N ASP A 253 -6.24 -4.69 -12.40
CA ASP A 253 -5.18 -3.78 -12.88
C ASP A 253 -4.52 -2.98 -11.75
N PHE A 254 -5.33 -2.60 -10.77
CA PHE A 254 -4.88 -1.90 -9.56
C PHE A 254 -3.68 -2.57 -8.86
N PHE A 255 -3.61 -3.91 -8.85
CA PHE A 255 -2.56 -4.65 -8.14
C PHE A 255 -1.20 -4.54 -8.84
N TYR A 256 -1.14 -4.09 -10.08
CA TYR A 256 0.10 -4.01 -10.83
C TYR A 256 0.33 -2.64 -11.49
N GLU A 257 -0.42 -1.61 -11.07
CA GLU A 257 -0.21 -0.24 -11.51
C GLU A 257 1.16 0.31 -11.09
N GLU A 258 1.56 0.10 -9.83
CA GLU A 258 2.92 0.38 -9.35
C GLU A 258 3.64 -0.95 -9.06
N TYR A 259 4.44 -1.40 -10.02
CA TYR A 259 5.24 -2.62 -9.91
C TYR A 259 6.47 -2.58 -10.83
N ASP A 260 7.41 -1.66 -10.55
CA ASP A 260 8.58 -1.41 -11.40
C ASP A 260 9.82 -2.18 -10.95
N SER A 261 10.17 -3.21 -11.72
CA SER A 261 11.35 -4.04 -11.50
C SER A 261 12.67 -3.25 -11.57
N SER A 262 12.72 -2.15 -12.33
CA SER A 262 13.92 -1.31 -12.46
C SER A 262 14.20 -0.56 -11.15
N LEU A 263 13.17 0.04 -10.57
CA LEU A 263 13.28 0.72 -9.28
C LEU A 263 13.54 -0.28 -8.14
N ARG A 264 12.90 -1.46 -8.18
CA ARG A 264 13.22 -2.58 -7.28
C ARG A 264 14.69 -2.96 -7.35
N ASN A 265 15.24 -3.20 -8.54
CA ASN A 265 16.63 -3.62 -8.71
C ASN A 265 17.60 -2.58 -8.14
N ALA A 266 17.34 -1.30 -8.40
CA ALA A 266 18.15 -0.21 -7.87
C ALA A 266 18.11 -0.08 -6.35
N SER A 267 16.90 -0.14 -5.78
CA SER A 267 16.67 -0.08 -4.34
C SER A 267 17.33 -1.27 -3.64
N HIS A 268 17.12 -2.49 -4.15
CA HIS A 268 17.59 -3.73 -3.54
C HIS A 268 19.13 -3.92 -3.63
N HIS A 269 19.77 -3.50 -4.72
CA HIS A 269 21.22 -3.66 -4.92
C HIS A 269 22.06 -2.46 -4.44
N ARG A 270 21.48 -1.54 -3.65
CA ARG A 270 22.15 -0.35 -3.11
C ARG A 270 22.79 0.57 -4.17
N TRP A 271 22.30 0.51 -5.40
CA TRP A 271 22.73 1.40 -6.49
C TRP A 271 21.88 2.67 -6.59
N ILE A 272 21.02 2.87 -5.61
CA ILE A 272 20.26 4.09 -5.41
C ILE A 272 21.07 5.04 -4.50
N ARG A 273 21.25 6.29 -4.94
CA ARG A 273 21.97 7.34 -4.23
C ARG A 273 21.11 8.60 -4.22
N ILE A 274 21.25 9.38 -3.17
CA ILE A 274 20.61 10.69 -3.07
C ILE A 274 21.67 11.78 -3.28
N SER A 275 21.32 12.84 -3.98
CA SER A 275 22.14 14.03 -4.17
C SER A 275 22.41 14.76 -2.85
N ASP A 276 23.43 15.62 -2.83
CA ASP A 276 23.81 16.40 -1.64
C ASP A 276 22.70 17.34 -1.17
N ASP A 277 21.89 17.86 -2.10
CA ASP A 277 20.71 18.68 -1.78
C ASP A 277 19.50 17.87 -1.28
N ARG A 278 19.64 16.54 -1.23
CA ARG A 278 18.65 15.56 -0.73
C ARG A 278 17.32 15.59 -1.49
N ARG A 279 17.30 16.09 -2.73
CA ARG A 279 16.08 16.24 -3.56
C ARG A 279 16.02 15.29 -4.73
N THR A 280 17.16 14.73 -5.12
CA THR A 280 17.27 13.93 -6.34
C THR A 280 17.84 12.56 -6.01
N ILE A 281 17.21 11.54 -6.56
CA ILE A 281 17.70 10.17 -6.52
C ILE A 281 18.31 9.82 -7.87
N GLU A 282 19.54 9.34 -7.82
CA GLU A 282 20.21 8.70 -8.95
C GLU A 282 20.22 7.19 -8.76
N TYR A 283 19.91 6.44 -9.81
CA TYR A 283 20.03 4.99 -9.81
C TYR A 283 20.39 4.43 -11.18
N ARG A 284 20.65 3.13 -11.25
CA ARG A 284 20.93 2.44 -12.52
C ARG A 284 19.92 1.33 -12.76
N ASN A 285 19.52 1.17 -14.02
CA ASN A 285 18.76 0.00 -14.45
C ASN A 285 19.63 -1.26 -14.38
N GLY A 286 19.06 -2.34 -13.84
CA GLY A 286 19.65 -3.67 -13.96
C GLY A 286 19.70 -4.08 -15.44
N GLY A 287 20.86 -4.51 -15.93
CA GLY A 287 21.07 -4.92 -17.32
C GLY A 287 21.82 -3.89 -18.17
N SER A 288 21.25 -2.70 -18.40
CA SER A 288 21.86 -1.68 -19.27
C SER A 288 22.91 -0.79 -18.57
N GLY A 289 22.84 -0.67 -17.24
CA GLY A 289 23.69 0.25 -16.48
C GLY A 289 23.37 1.74 -16.70
N GLU A 290 22.34 2.05 -17.49
CA GLU A 290 21.90 3.41 -17.78
C GLU A 290 21.53 4.13 -16.48
N LYS A 291 22.08 5.34 -16.31
CA LYS A 291 21.76 6.20 -15.18
C LYS A 291 20.36 6.77 -15.36
N ARG A 292 19.53 6.63 -14.34
CA ARG A 292 18.23 7.27 -14.22
C ARG A 292 18.22 8.22 -13.05
N VAL A 293 17.38 9.24 -13.18
CA VAL A 293 17.21 10.29 -12.20
C VAL A 293 15.72 10.43 -11.92
N LEU A 294 15.35 10.51 -10.65
CA LEU A 294 13.99 10.84 -10.22
C LEU A 294 14.06 11.76 -9.00
N SER A 295 13.04 12.61 -8.81
CA SER A 295 12.97 13.45 -7.61
C SER A 295 12.65 12.61 -6.38
N TYR A 296 13.06 13.05 -5.20
CA TYR A 296 12.71 12.38 -3.95
C TYR A 296 11.19 12.36 -3.70
N ALA A 297 10.48 13.40 -4.18
CA ALA A 297 9.02 13.42 -4.20
C ALA A 297 8.47 12.26 -5.02
N GLU A 298 8.98 12.04 -6.23
CA GLU A 298 8.58 10.92 -7.09
C GLU A 298 8.87 9.58 -6.43
N TYR A 299 10.04 9.43 -5.79
CA TYR A 299 10.38 8.20 -5.09
C TYR A 299 9.37 7.85 -3.99
N THR A 300 9.13 8.80 -3.08
CA THR A 300 8.21 8.59 -1.96
C THR A 300 6.77 8.38 -2.43
N PHE A 301 6.35 9.07 -3.50
CA PHE A 301 5.04 8.87 -4.12
C PHE A 301 4.87 7.45 -4.64
N ARG A 302 5.88 6.92 -5.34
CA ARG A 302 5.87 5.55 -5.84
C ARG A 302 5.92 4.51 -4.72
N CYS A 303 6.71 4.75 -3.67
CA CYS A 303 6.67 3.94 -2.44
C CYS A 303 5.27 3.90 -1.83
N ASN A 304 4.57 5.05 -1.76
CA ASN A 304 3.22 5.15 -1.24
C ASN A 304 2.21 4.37 -2.09
N LYS A 305 2.28 4.46 -3.43
CA LYS A 305 1.41 3.69 -4.32
C LYS A 305 1.58 2.18 -4.12
N LEU A 306 2.82 1.68 -4.14
CA LEU A 306 3.11 0.27 -3.91
C LEU A 306 2.64 -0.18 -2.51
N PHE A 307 2.86 0.65 -1.49
CA PHE A 307 2.43 0.35 -0.13
C PHE A 307 0.90 0.29 0.00
N ILE A 308 0.17 1.20 -0.65
CA ILE A 308 -1.29 1.18 -0.68
C ILE A 308 -1.82 -0.10 -1.35
N GLN A 309 -1.26 -0.47 -2.50
CA GLN A 309 -1.59 -1.74 -3.18
C GLN A 309 -1.36 -2.96 -2.28
N LEU A 310 -0.26 -2.97 -1.54
CA LEU A 310 0.09 -4.01 -0.57
C LEU A 310 -0.91 -4.06 0.60
N LEU A 311 -1.29 -2.90 1.15
CA LEU A 311 -2.27 -2.83 2.23
C LEU A 311 -3.66 -3.33 1.78
N VAL A 312 -4.05 -3.06 0.54
CA VAL A 312 -5.30 -3.62 -0.01
C VAL A 312 -5.24 -5.14 -0.07
N LEU A 313 -4.13 -5.73 -0.54
CA LEU A 313 -3.95 -7.17 -0.55
C LEU A 313 -3.94 -7.76 0.88
N PHE A 314 -3.32 -7.07 1.83
CA PHE A 314 -3.33 -7.44 3.25
C PHE A 314 -4.75 -7.48 3.82
N ALA A 315 -5.54 -6.42 3.61
CA ALA A 315 -6.93 -6.37 4.07
C ALA A 315 -7.78 -7.48 3.41
N PHE A 316 -7.58 -7.73 2.12
CA PHE A 316 -8.25 -8.82 1.42
C PHE A 316 -7.93 -10.19 2.04
N GLU A 317 -6.67 -10.47 2.34
CA GLU A 317 -6.28 -11.72 3.01
C GLU A 317 -6.86 -11.87 4.41
N ILE A 318 -6.92 -10.78 5.20
CA ILE A 318 -7.59 -10.80 6.51
C ILE A 318 -9.08 -11.09 6.35
N GLU A 319 -9.74 -10.41 5.42
CA GLU A 319 -11.18 -10.45 5.28
C GLU A 319 -11.68 -11.84 4.87
N PHE A 320 -10.96 -12.54 3.98
CA PHE A 320 -11.42 -13.79 3.36
C PHE A 320 -10.65 -15.06 3.73
N PHE A 321 -9.39 -14.95 4.11
CA PHE A 321 -8.54 -16.11 4.38
C PHE A 321 -8.09 -16.19 5.83
N GLY A 322 -8.80 -15.48 6.73
CA GLY A 322 -8.55 -15.58 8.17
C GLY A 322 -7.08 -15.40 8.51
N LEU A 323 -6.38 -14.46 7.86
CA LEU A 323 -4.93 -14.25 8.02
C LEU A 323 -4.50 -14.03 9.48
N LEU A 324 -5.44 -13.60 10.32
CA LEU A 324 -5.27 -13.37 11.75
C LEU A 324 -5.63 -14.60 12.61
N GLY A 325 -6.14 -15.69 12.03
CA GLY A 325 -6.67 -16.87 12.71
C GLY A 325 -5.65 -17.73 13.43
#